data_AF-A0A5A8DK80-F1
#
_entry.id   AF-A0A5A8DK80-F1
#
_cell.length_a   1.000
_cell.length_b   1.000
_cell.length_c   1.000
_cell.angle_alpha   90.00
_cell.angle_beta   90.00
_cell.angle_gamma   90.00
#
_symmetry.space_group_name_H-M   'P 1'
#
loop_
_entity.id
_entity.type
_entity.pdbx_description
1 polymer ?
#
loop_
_entity_poly.entity_id
_entity_poly.type
_entity_poly.pdbx_seq_one_letter_code
_entity_poly.pdbx_strand_id
1 'polypeptide(L)'
;MASRLYTAFGQGKGSLTTSLQAFSFSRCGRPDLEDGDKIILPSELFRAVSRLRLPLPFLFKLSKGTKPAHAMPTRTGKAPPPFEQYCGVMEFSADKGKCFLPKWMLRNLRTREGGSIVLTSQRGVKKGQWAKLQPHTMAFVDLAAAVGPREVLEVAFRNYSALSVGETLKVSVAGESFLIDVIETVQAPAGLVMLLSELEHLVLVPVLRLGPLQGRSSRLCRQALR
;
A
#
# COMPACT_ATOMS: atom_id res chain seq x y z
N MET A 1 -23.09 17.75 -17.01
CA MET A 1 -21.97 17.30 -17.88
C MET A 1 -21.12 16.17 -17.30
N ALA A 2 -21.14 15.88 -15.99
CA ALA A 2 -20.36 14.79 -15.38
C ALA A 2 -20.85 13.35 -15.71
N SER A 3 -22.10 13.17 -16.17
CA SER A 3 -22.68 11.82 -16.37
C SER A 3 -22.19 11.09 -17.63
N ARG A 4 -21.64 11.80 -18.63
CA ARG A 4 -21.17 11.18 -19.89
C ARG A 4 -19.75 10.62 -19.82
N LEU A 5 -18.92 11.06 -18.86
CA LEU A 5 -17.57 10.52 -18.68
C LEU A 5 -17.58 9.14 -17.99
N TYR A 6 -18.56 8.89 -17.12
CA TYR A 6 -18.73 7.60 -16.44
C TYR A 6 -19.17 6.46 -17.37
N THR A 7 -19.75 6.75 -18.54
CA THR A 7 -20.20 5.71 -19.47
C THR A 7 -19.05 5.01 -20.20
N ALA A 8 -17.83 5.58 -20.14
CA ALA A 8 -16.64 5.03 -20.78
C ALA A 8 -15.87 3.98 -19.94
N PHE A 9 -16.16 3.86 -18.64
CA PHE A 9 -15.40 3.05 -17.68
C PHE A 9 -16.33 2.14 -16.86
N GLY A 10 -15.87 0.94 -16.47
CA GLY A 10 -16.55 0.11 -15.45
C GLY A 10 -17.24 -1.18 -15.90
N GLN A 11 -17.26 -1.54 -17.19
CA GLN A 11 -17.89 -2.80 -17.66
C GLN A 11 -16.99 -3.78 -18.42
N GLY A 12 -15.72 -3.45 -18.68
CA GLY A 12 -14.84 -4.37 -19.39
C GLY A 12 -14.42 -5.56 -18.52
N LYS A 13 -14.15 -6.74 -19.11
CA LYS A 13 -13.73 -7.95 -18.38
C LYS A 13 -12.21 -8.23 -18.44
N GLY A 14 -11.45 -7.48 -19.23
CA GLY A 14 -10.02 -7.76 -19.43
C GLY A 14 -9.12 -7.26 -18.29
N SER A 15 -8.00 -7.93 -18.07
CA SER A 15 -6.94 -7.47 -17.16
C SER A 15 -5.83 -6.77 -17.94
N LEU A 16 -5.29 -5.71 -17.37
CA LEU A 16 -4.08 -5.05 -17.88
C LEU A 16 -2.89 -5.53 -17.06
N THR A 17 -1.97 -6.27 -17.68
CA THR A 17 -0.67 -6.62 -17.09
C THR A 17 0.43 -6.13 -18.01
N THR A 18 1.40 -5.39 -17.48
CA THR A 18 2.55 -4.89 -18.24
C THR A 18 3.81 -4.87 -17.38
N SER A 19 4.98 -4.83 -18.02
CA SER A 19 6.27 -4.64 -17.37
C SER A 19 6.78 -3.22 -17.62
N LEU A 20 7.23 -2.52 -16.57
CA LEU A 20 7.74 -1.15 -16.65
C LEU A 20 9.06 -1.03 -15.90
N GLN A 21 9.89 -0.06 -16.30
CA GLN A 21 11.05 0.36 -15.53
C GLN A 21 10.61 1.34 -14.44
N ALA A 22 11.00 1.07 -13.20
CA ALA A 22 10.57 1.77 -12.01
C ALA A 22 11.59 2.81 -11.55
N PHE A 23 11.18 4.05 -11.36
CA PHE A 23 12.03 5.15 -10.89
C PHE A 23 11.38 5.88 -9.71
N SER A 24 12.18 6.48 -8.83
CA SER A 24 11.65 7.34 -7.76
C SER A 24 11.20 8.69 -8.28
N PHE A 25 10.33 9.39 -7.56
CA PHE A 25 9.92 10.75 -7.91
C PHE A 25 11.06 11.77 -7.88
N SER A 26 12.12 11.48 -7.11
CA SER A 26 13.36 12.24 -7.16
C SER A 26 13.96 12.30 -8.58
N ARG A 27 13.73 11.28 -9.42
CA ARG A 27 14.24 11.21 -10.81
C ARG A 27 13.43 12.05 -11.81
N CYS A 28 12.21 12.42 -11.48
CA CYS A 28 11.39 13.34 -12.28
C CYS A 28 11.26 14.74 -11.65
N GLY A 29 12.02 15.03 -10.59
CA GLY A 29 12.02 16.35 -9.95
C GLY A 29 10.74 16.67 -9.17
N ARG A 30 10.01 15.65 -8.69
CA ARG A 30 8.73 15.80 -7.98
C ARG A 30 8.75 15.19 -6.57
N PRO A 31 9.67 15.61 -5.68
CA PRO A 31 9.78 15.03 -4.34
C PRO A 31 8.51 15.25 -3.49
N ASP A 32 7.65 16.21 -3.86
CA ASP A 32 6.33 16.45 -3.28
C ASP A 32 5.39 15.24 -3.35
N LEU A 33 5.65 14.29 -4.25
CA LEU A 33 4.82 13.11 -4.48
C LEU A 33 5.30 11.86 -3.72
N GLU A 34 6.36 11.96 -2.90
CA GLU A 34 6.92 10.82 -2.15
C GLU A 34 6.00 10.30 -1.03
N ASP A 35 4.99 11.08 -0.63
CA ASP A 35 4.04 10.73 0.43
C ASP A 35 2.72 10.20 -0.15
N GLY A 36 2.45 8.91 0.07
CA GLY A 36 1.26 8.21 -0.44
C GLY A 36 1.62 7.01 -1.32
N ASP A 37 0.61 6.43 -1.98
CA ASP A 37 0.74 5.26 -2.87
C ASP A 37 0.47 5.56 -4.34
N LYS A 38 0.48 6.85 -4.71
CA LYS A 38 0.15 7.28 -6.07
C LYS A 38 1.38 7.16 -6.97
N ILE A 39 1.18 6.65 -8.18
CA ILE A 39 2.25 6.49 -9.17
C ILE A 39 1.94 7.25 -10.47
N ILE A 40 2.98 7.65 -11.19
CA ILE A 40 2.87 8.21 -12.54
C ILE A 40 3.12 7.09 -13.54
N LEU A 41 2.17 6.90 -14.45
CA LEU A 41 2.22 5.88 -15.48
C LEU A 41 2.49 6.46 -16.87
N PRO A 42 3.00 5.65 -17.81
CA PRO A 42 3.12 6.04 -19.20
C PRO A 42 1.79 6.42 -19.86
N SER A 43 1.81 7.43 -20.73
CA SER A 43 0.62 7.88 -21.46
C SER A 43 -0.05 6.78 -22.31
N GLU A 44 0.71 5.81 -22.82
CA GLU A 44 0.16 4.69 -23.60
C GLU A 44 -0.75 3.77 -22.78
N LEU A 45 -0.55 3.70 -21.45
CA LEU A 45 -1.39 2.87 -20.58
C LEU A 45 -2.78 3.46 -20.43
N PHE A 46 -2.95 4.77 -20.53
CA PHE A 46 -4.27 5.40 -20.49
C PHE A 46 -5.17 4.89 -21.62
N ARG A 47 -4.61 4.68 -22.82
CA ARG A 47 -5.33 4.08 -23.96
C ARG A 47 -5.76 2.64 -23.65
N ALA A 48 -4.88 1.85 -23.02
CA ALA A 48 -5.21 0.48 -22.63
C ALA A 48 -6.30 0.42 -21.55
N VAL A 49 -6.19 1.27 -20.52
CA VAL A 49 -7.17 1.42 -19.44
C VAL A 49 -8.55 1.81 -19.99
N SER A 50 -8.59 2.74 -20.94
CA SER A 50 -9.81 3.19 -21.62
C SER A 50 -10.43 2.08 -22.47
N ARG A 51 -9.65 1.37 -23.29
CA ARG A 51 -10.14 0.25 -24.10
C ARG A 51 -10.70 -0.89 -23.24
N LEU A 52 -10.04 -1.19 -22.13
CA LEU A 52 -10.45 -2.24 -21.20
C LEU A 52 -11.58 -1.80 -20.26
N ARG A 53 -12.02 -0.54 -20.36
CA ARG A 53 -13.05 0.07 -19.51
C ARG A 53 -12.85 -0.29 -18.04
N LEU A 54 -11.62 -0.10 -17.51
CA LEU A 54 -11.34 -0.38 -16.11
C LEU A 54 -12.22 0.52 -15.21
N PRO A 55 -12.71 0.04 -14.06
CA PRO A 55 -13.46 0.89 -13.14
C PRO A 55 -12.54 1.93 -12.48
N LEU A 56 -13.11 3.09 -12.15
CA LEU A 56 -12.48 4.07 -11.26
C LEU A 56 -12.76 3.71 -9.79
N PRO A 57 -11.85 4.06 -8.85
CA PRO A 57 -10.50 4.55 -9.10
C PRO A 57 -9.61 3.46 -9.71
N PHE A 58 -8.61 3.85 -10.52
CA PHE A 58 -7.68 2.88 -11.09
C PHE A 58 -6.70 2.38 -10.02
N LEU A 59 -6.85 1.12 -9.64
CA LEU A 59 -5.95 0.43 -8.72
C LEU A 59 -5.09 -0.58 -9.46
N PHE A 60 -3.83 -0.64 -9.05
CA PHE A 60 -2.87 -1.58 -9.62
C PHE A 60 -2.10 -2.29 -8.52
N LYS A 61 -1.76 -3.54 -8.80
CA LYS A 61 -0.80 -4.33 -8.04
C LYS A 61 0.57 -4.23 -8.68
N LEU A 62 1.58 -3.95 -7.88
CA LEU A 62 2.99 -3.96 -8.23
C LEU A 62 3.63 -5.22 -7.70
N SER A 63 4.43 -5.87 -8.54
CA SER A 63 5.32 -6.95 -8.14
C SER A 63 6.66 -6.82 -8.84
N LYS A 64 7.70 -7.45 -8.27
CA LYS A 64 9.04 -7.42 -8.85
C LYS A 64 9.05 -8.12 -10.22
N GLY A 65 9.67 -7.50 -11.23
CA GLY A 65 9.71 -7.98 -12.62
C GLY A 65 10.68 -9.14 -12.88
N THR A 66 11.15 -9.84 -11.85
CA THR A 66 11.97 -11.05 -12.02
C THR A 66 11.10 -12.28 -12.18
N LYS A 67 11.37 -13.14 -13.18
CA LYS A 67 10.90 -14.53 -13.16
C LYS A 67 11.25 -15.14 -11.79
N PRO A 68 10.40 -15.99 -11.19
CA PRO A 68 10.63 -16.59 -9.88
C PRO A 68 11.76 -17.64 -9.97
N ALA A 69 13.00 -17.20 -10.16
CA ALA A 69 14.16 -18.08 -10.33
C ALA A 69 15.00 -18.19 -9.05
N HIS A 70 14.85 -17.25 -8.10
CA HIS A 70 15.63 -17.23 -6.85
C HIS A 70 14.81 -16.80 -5.63
N ALA A 71 13.55 -17.22 -5.54
CA ALA A 71 12.92 -17.34 -4.23
C ALA A 71 13.60 -18.50 -3.51
N MET A 72 14.72 -18.22 -2.82
CA MET A 72 15.33 -19.18 -1.89
C MET A 72 14.20 -19.68 -0.97
N PRO A 73 13.85 -20.97 -0.98
CA PRO A 73 12.92 -21.49 -0.01
C PRO A 73 13.58 -21.31 1.36
N THR A 74 12.94 -20.54 2.24
CA THR A 74 13.35 -20.53 3.65
C THR A 74 13.24 -21.96 4.16
N ARG A 75 14.05 -22.31 5.17
CA ARG A 75 14.14 -23.64 5.84
C ARG A 75 12.80 -24.24 6.34
N THR A 76 11.69 -23.57 6.09
CA THR A 76 10.31 -23.85 6.46
C THR A 76 9.40 -24.20 5.26
N GLY A 77 9.93 -24.36 4.03
CA GLY A 77 9.16 -24.85 2.88
C GLY A 77 8.08 -23.90 2.34
N LYS A 78 7.99 -22.67 2.87
CA LYS A 78 7.07 -21.63 2.42
C LYS A 78 7.89 -20.51 1.77
N ALA A 79 7.72 -20.28 0.47
CA ALA A 79 8.33 -19.11 -0.17
C ALA A 79 7.87 -17.85 0.60
N PRO A 80 8.77 -16.89 0.90
CA PRO A 80 8.32 -15.61 1.43
C PRO A 80 7.25 -15.05 0.49
N PRO A 81 6.13 -14.52 1.02
CA PRO A 81 5.08 -13.99 0.17
C PRO A 81 5.71 -13.00 -0.80
N PRO A 82 5.30 -13.00 -2.09
CA PRO A 82 5.76 -11.97 -3.01
C PRO A 82 5.49 -10.62 -2.36
N PHE A 83 6.48 -9.72 -2.35
CA PHE A 83 6.30 -8.34 -1.90
C PHE A 83 5.40 -7.64 -2.93
N GLU A 84 4.10 -7.88 -2.80
CA GLU A 84 3.07 -7.26 -3.61
C GLU A 84 2.65 -5.98 -2.92
N GLN A 85 2.59 -4.89 -3.69
CA GLN A 85 2.11 -3.62 -3.20
C GLN A 85 0.97 -3.13 -4.07
N TYR A 86 0.12 -2.29 -3.51
CA TYR A 86 -1.01 -1.72 -4.23
C TYR A 86 -0.83 -0.22 -4.34
N CYS A 87 -1.30 0.33 -5.46
CA CYS A 87 -1.15 1.74 -5.77
C CYS A 87 -2.34 2.26 -6.56
N GLY A 88 -2.58 3.56 -6.41
CA GLY A 88 -3.42 4.32 -7.31
C GLY A 88 -2.59 5.06 -8.36
N VAL A 89 -3.27 5.62 -9.35
CA VAL A 89 -2.63 6.46 -10.38
C VAL A 89 -2.77 7.93 -10.01
N MET A 90 -1.66 8.66 -10.05
CA MET A 90 -1.66 10.12 -10.01
C MET A 90 -2.03 10.69 -11.39
N GLU A 91 -1.21 10.37 -12.40
CA GLU A 91 -1.38 10.85 -13.76
C GLU A 91 -0.70 9.91 -14.78
N PHE A 92 -1.00 10.13 -16.06
CA PHE A 92 -0.47 9.37 -17.19
C PHE A 92 0.50 10.21 -18.04
N SER A 93 1.57 10.72 -17.42
CA SER A 93 2.52 11.67 -18.02
C SER A 93 3.95 11.11 -18.19
N ALA A 94 4.23 9.86 -17.77
CA ALA A 94 5.57 9.30 -17.89
C ALA A 94 5.95 8.94 -19.34
N ASP A 95 7.26 8.91 -19.59
CA ASP A 95 7.83 8.37 -20.82
C ASP A 95 7.43 6.91 -21.03
N LYS A 96 7.40 6.51 -22.30
CA LYS A 96 7.10 5.14 -22.72
C LYS A 96 7.94 4.11 -21.95
N GLY A 97 7.27 3.12 -21.36
CA GLY A 97 7.91 2.01 -20.63
C GLY A 97 8.53 2.37 -19.27
N LYS A 98 8.39 3.61 -18.78
CA LYS A 98 8.89 4.04 -17.46
C LYS A 98 7.73 4.41 -16.54
N CYS A 99 7.86 4.15 -15.26
CA CYS A 99 6.92 4.64 -14.25
C CYS A 99 7.68 5.31 -13.11
N PHE A 100 7.01 6.25 -12.44
CA PHE A 100 7.52 6.92 -11.26
C PHE A 100 6.65 6.61 -10.06
N LEU A 101 7.27 6.26 -8.94
CA LEU A 101 6.62 5.85 -7.72
C LEU A 101 7.42 6.33 -6.51
N PRO A 102 6.82 6.35 -5.31
CA PRO A 102 7.55 6.68 -4.10
C PRO A 102 8.75 5.75 -3.87
N LYS A 103 9.85 6.32 -3.38
CA LYS A 103 11.08 5.60 -3.04
C LYS A 103 10.84 4.53 -1.98
N TRP A 104 9.88 4.73 -1.07
CA TRP A 104 9.53 3.73 -0.07
C TRP A 104 8.95 2.46 -0.72
N MET A 105 8.16 2.59 -1.79
CA MET A 105 7.65 1.46 -2.56
C MET A 105 8.76 0.72 -3.31
N LEU A 106 9.72 1.44 -3.93
CA LEU A 106 10.88 0.79 -4.55
C LEU A 106 11.66 -0.09 -3.56
N ARG A 107 11.83 0.39 -2.32
CA ARG A 107 12.47 -0.37 -1.23
C ARG A 107 11.67 -1.61 -0.86
N ASN A 108 10.35 -1.47 -0.71
CA ASN A 108 9.46 -2.60 -0.40
C ASN A 108 9.47 -3.66 -1.52
N LEU A 109 9.46 -3.25 -2.79
CA LEU A 109 9.60 -4.14 -3.96
C LEU A 109 11.01 -4.70 -4.14
N ARG A 110 11.99 -4.29 -3.31
CA ARG A 110 13.41 -4.68 -3.42
C ARG A 110 13.95 -4.48 -4.83
N THR A 111 13.61 -3.33 -5.41
CA THR A 111 13.92 -2.95 -6.78
C THR A 111 14.75 -1.66 -6.76
N ARG A 112 15.78 -1.60 -7.61
CA ARG A 112 16.64 -0.42 -7.76
C ARG A 112 16.04 0.51 -8.82
N GLU A 113 16.50 1.76 -8.86
CA GLU A 113 16.17 2.71 -9.92
C GLU A 113 16.40 2.07 -11.31
N GLY A 114 15.41 2.15 -12.19
CA GLY A 114 15.41 1.53 -13.52
C GLY A 114 15.14 0.02 -13.53
N GLY A 115 14.90 -0.59 -12.37
CA GLY A 115 14.56 -2.01 -12.25
C GLY A 115 13.18 -2.33 -12.82
N SER A 116 13.01 -3.56 -13.29
CA SER A 116 11.74 -4.01 -13.86
C SER A 116 10.72 -4.33 -12.77
N ILE A 117 9.50 -3.80 -12.92
CA ILE A 117 8.32 -4.16 -12.12
C ILE A 117 7.21 -4.63 -13.05
N VAL A 118 6.34 -5.49 -12.54
CA VAL A 118 5.10 -5.90 -13.20
C VAL A 118 3.94 -5.14 -12.57
N LEU A 119 3.18 -4.44 -13.41
CA LEU A 119 1.97 -3.70 -13.07
C LEU A 119 0.76 -4.53 -13.51
N THR A 120 -0.17 -4.82 -12.61
CA THR A 120 -1.41 -5.57 -12.93
C THR A 120 -2.64 -4.84 -12.40
N SER A 121 -3.62 -4.54 -13.26
CA SER A 121 -4.86 -3.88 -12.85
C SER A 121 -5.65 -4.71 -11.85
N GLN A 122 -6.12 -4.07 -10.78
CA GLN A 122 -7.00 -4.67 -9.78
C GLN A 122 -8.45 -4.21 -10.00
N ARG A 123 -9.39 -5.13 -9.82
CA ARG A 123 -10.83 -4.92 -10.03
C ARG A 123 -11.60 -5.53 -8.88
N GLY A 124 -12.80 -5.00 -8.62
CA GLY A 124 -13.69 -5.55 -7.60
C GLY A 124 -13.16 -5.43 -6.17
N VAL A 125 -12.17 -4.55 -5.96
CA VAL A 125 -11.70 -4.21 -4.61
C VAL A 125 -12.85 -3.48 -3.90
N LYS A 126 -13.21 -3.92 -2.70
CA LYS A 126 -14.30 -3.34 -1.93
C LYS A 126 -13.80 -2.14 -1.13
N LYS A 127 -14.70 -1.19 -0.83
CA LYS A 127 -14.42 -0.12 0.12
C LYS A 127 -14.12 -0.74 1.49
N GLY A 128 -13.01 -0.37 2.10
CA GLY A 128 -12.69 -0.80 3.46
C GLY A 128 -13.62 -0.12 4.45
N GLN A 129 -14.14 -0.89 5.41
CA GLN A 129 -14.87 -0.35 6.55
C GLN A 129 -13.97 -0.17 7.76
N TRP A 130 -13.05 -1.12 7.95
CA TRP A 130 -12.18 -1.17 9.11
C TRP A 130 -10.81 -1.75 8.77
N ALA A 131 -9.78 -1.19 9.40
CA ALA A 131 -8.43 -1.74 9.36
C ALA A 131 -7.72 -1.58 10.71
N LYS A 132 -6.91 -2.57 11.05
CA LYS A 132 -6.02 -2.61 12.20
C LYS A 132 -4.63 -2.23 11.76
N LEU A 133 -4.10 -1.19 12.38
CA LEU A 133 -2.83 -0.59 12.02
C LEU A 133 -1.88 -0.64 13.20
N GLN A 134 -0.63 -1.00 12.94
CA GLN A 134 0.43 -1.04 13.94
C GLN A 134 1.56 -0.10 13.54
N PRO A 135 1.66 1.10 14.14
CA PRO A 135 2.82 1.98 13.97
C PRO A 135 4.08 1.29 14.47
N HIS A 136 5.25 1.59 13.90
CA HIS A 136 6.53 1.01 14.34
C HIS A 136 7.12 1.72 15.56
N THR A 137 6.68 2.95 15.84
CA THR A 137 7.26 3.83 16.85
C THR A 137 6.18 4.36 17.80
N MET A 138 6.58 4.60 19.07
CA MET A 138 5.69 5.23 20.06
C MET A 138 5.37 6.68 19.71
N ALA A 139 6.28 7.39 19.04
CA ALA A 139 6.06 8.78 18.65
C ALA A 139 4.77 8.99 17.84
N PHE A 140 4.39 8.03 16.99
CA PHE A 140 3.10 8.09 16.28
C PHE A 140 1.90 7.90 17.23
N VAL A 141 2.02 7.02 18.22
CA VAL A 141 0.99 6.77 19.23
C VAL A 141 0.81 8.01 20.13
N ASP A 142 1.91 8.63 20.53
CA ASP A 142 1.92 9.85 21.34
C ASP A 142 1.31 11.03 20.54
N LEU A 143 1.65 11.15 19.25
CA LEU A 143 1.04 12.12 18.35
C LEU A 143 -0.47 11.92 18.20
N ALA A 144 -0.91 10.67 18.01
CA ALA A 144 -2.32 10.30 17.95
C ALA A 144 -3.05 10.59 19.27
N ALA A 145 -2.40 10.43 20.42
CA ALA A 145 -2.96 10.79 21.72
C ALA A 145 -3.08 12.31 21.91
N ALA A 146 -2.15 13.11 21.36
CA ALA A 146 -2.13 14.56 21.49
C ALA A 146 -3.13 15.28 20.55
N VAL A 147 -3.20 14.85 19.28
CA VAL A 147 -4.03 15.50 18.25
C VAL A 147 -5.41 14.86 18.12
N GLY A 148 -5.48 13.55 18.36
CA GLY A 148 -6.65 12.73 18.08
C GLY A 148 -6.32 11.64 17.04
N PRO A 149 -6.67 10.36 17.30
CA PRO A 149 -6.27 9.25 16.44
C PRO A 149 -6.93 9.30 15.07
N ARG A 150 -8.17 9.79 14.99
CA ARG A 150 -8.90 9.90 13.73
C ARG A 150 -8.25 10.92 12.81
N GLU A 151 -7.94 12.09 13.35
CA GLU A 151 -7.35 13.23 12.65
C GLU A 151 -5.97 12.88 12.09
N VAL A 152 -5.12 12.26 12.93
CA VAL A 152 -3.79 11.78 12.51
C VAL A 152 -3.89 10.76 11.40
N LEU A 153 -4.86 9.84 11.47
CA LEU A 153 -5.05 8.80 10.46
C LEU A 153 -5.64 9.34 9.16
N GLU A 154 -6.56 10.29 9.22
CA GLU A 154 -7.10 10.98 8.03
C GLU A 154 -5.98 11.72 7.29
N VAL A 155 -5.07 12.37 7.99
CA VAL A 155 -3.88 13.01 7.40
C VAL A 155 -2.92 11.96 6.83
N ALA A 156 -2.58 10.93 7.62
CA ALA A 156 -1.61 9.90 7.24
C ALA A 156 -2.00 9.14 5.97
N PHE A 157 -3.29 8.83 5.82
CA PHE A 157 -3.79 7.98 4.72
C PHE A 157 -4.48 8.75 3.60
N ARG A 158 -4.50 10.08 3.65
CA ARG A 158 -5.13 10.95 2.63
C ARG A 158 -4.68 10.63 1.19
N ASN A 159 -3.39 10.34 1.03
CA ASN A 159 -2.79 10.07 -0.29
C ASN A 159 -2.69 8.57 -0.62
N TYR A 160 -3.38 7.72 0.12
CA TYR A 160 -3.42 6.28 -0.13
C TYR A 160 -4.72 5.88 -0.82
N SER A 161 -4.63 4.87 -1.68
CA SER A 161 -5.72 4.36 -2.52
C SER A 161 -6.22 3.02 -2.02
N ALA A 162 -5.34 2.21 -1.43
CA ALA A 162 -5.68 0.92 -0.88
C ALA A 162 -4.79 0.57 0.33
N LEU A 163 -5.29 -0.35 1.17
CA LEU A 163 -4.53 -1.01 2.23
C LEU A 163 -4.50 -2.50 1.95
N SER A 164 -3.32 -3.11 2.07
CA SER A 164 -3.13 -4.56 1.97
C SER A 164 -2.58 -5.12 3.27
N VAL A 165 -3.21 -6.17 3.79
CA VAL A 165 -2.75 -6.90 4.97
C VAL A 165 -1.33 -7.43 4.74
N GLY A 166 -0.47 -7.23 5.73
CA GLY A 166 0.95 -7.63 5.68
C GLY A 166 1.88 -6.62 4.99
N GLU A 167 1.36 -5.48 4.53
CA GLU A 167 2.18 -4.40 3.96
C GLU A 167 2.64 -3.40 5.03
N THR A 168 3.87 -2.92 4.89
CA THR A 168 4.41 -1.78 5.65
C THR A 168 4.35 -0.51 4.81
N LEU A 169 3.61 0.49 5.30
CA LEU A 169 3.38 1.77 4.65
C LEU A 169 4.24 2.87 5.31
N LYS A 170 4.69 3.84 4.52
CA LYS A 170 5.42 5.03 5.02
C LYS A 170 4.53 6.27 4.94
N VAL A 171 4.02 6.72 6.08
CA VAL A 171 3.16 7.91 6.16
C VAL A 171 3.95 9.13 6.65
N SER A 172 3.46 10.33 6.33
CA SER A 172 4.04 11.61 6.75
C SER A 172 2.97 12.41 7.48
N VAL A 173 3.21 12.74 8.76
CA VAL A 173 2.27 13.51 9.59
C VAL A 173 3.07 14.57 10.34
N ALA A 174 2.60 15.83 10.32
CA ALA A 174 3.25 16.95 10.98
C ALA A 174 4.75 17.15 10.61
N GLY A 175 5.13 16.77 9.38
CA GLY A 175 6.51 16.88 8.89
C GLY A 175 7.43 15.71 9.30
N GLU A 176 6.91 14.74 10.06
CA GLU A 176 7.65 13.54 10.46
C GLU A 176 7.16 12.30 9.68
N SER A 177 8.10 11.40 9.37
CA SER A 177 7.83 10.16 8.65
C SER A 177 7.71 8.98 9.61
N PHE A 178 6.64 8.20 9.48
CA PHE A 178 6.37 7.02 10.29
C PHE A 178 6.16 5.78 9.42
N LEU A 179 6.51 4.62 9.96
CA LEU A 179 6.22 3.33 9.35
C LEU A 179 5.04 2.69 10.09
N ILE A 180 4.09 2.14 9.33
CA ILE A 180 2.87 1.52 9.86
C ILE A 180 2.61 0.20 9.13
N ASP A 181 2.42 -0.87 9.87
CA ASP A 181 2.00 -2.16 9.32
C ASP A 181 0.48 -2.27 9.29
N VAL A 182 -0.04 -2.83 8.20
CA VAL A 182 -1.45 -3.19 8.09
C VAL A 182 -1.62 -4.63 8.58
N ILE A 183 -2.25 -4.79 9.74
CA ILE A 183 -2.36 -6.08 10.42
C ILE A 183 -3.58 -6.85 9.93
N GLU A 184 -4.73 -6.19 9.87
CA GLU A 184 -6.02 -6.80 9.52
C GLU A 184 -6.91 -5.77 8.81
N THR A 185 -7.80 -6.24 7.94
CA THR A 185 -8.83 -5.42 7.28
C THR A 185 -10.14 -6.17 7.27
N VAL A 186 -11.26 -5.52 7.57
CA VAL A 186 -12.60 -6.11 7.47
C VAL A 186 -13.15 -5.84 6.07
N GLN A 187 -13.64 -6.89 5.42
CA GLN A 187 -14.19 -6.94 4.05
C GLN A 187 -13.19 -7.08 2.88
N ALA A 188 -12.59 -8.27 2.73
CA ALA A 188 -12.29 -8.87 1.42
C ALA A 188 -11.78 -10.31 1.63
N PRO A 189 -12.06 -11.27 0.73
CA PRO A 189 -11.47 -12.60 0.81
C PRO A 189 -9.94 -12.63 0.61
N ALA A 190 -9.29 -11.48 0.38
CA ALA A 190 -7.87 -11.37 0.02
C ALA A 190 -7.08 -10.31 0.81
N GLY A 191 -7.63 -9.71 1.88
CA GLY A 191 -6.91 -8.74 2.71
C GLY A 191 -6.53 -7.42 2.02
N LEU A 192 -7.23 -7.05 0.93
CA LEU A 192 -7.05 -5.80 0.20
C LEU A 192 -8.34 -4.98 0.25
N VAL A 193 -8.25 -3.72 0.67
CA VAL A 193 -9.39 -2.80 0.75
C VAL A 193 -9.07 -1.46 0.09
N MET A 194 -10.05 -0.85 -0.57
CA MET A 194 -9.93 0.51 -1.11
C MET A 194 -10.15 1.55 -0.02
N LEU A 195 -9.28 2.55 -0.01
CA LEU A 195 -9.44 3.77 0.76
C LEU A 195 -10.21 4.78 -0.08
N LEU A 196 -11.52 4.82 0.12
CA LEU A 196 -12.32 5.99 -0.25
C LEU A 196 -12.38 6.89 0.99
N SER A 197 -12.51 8.19 0.79
CA SER A 197 -12.37 9.31 1.75
C SER A 197 -13.24 9.29 3.01
N GLU A 198 -13.83 8.15 3.34
CA GLU A 198 -14.69 7.91 4.50
C GLU A 198 -14.37 6.50 5.01
N LEU A 199 -13.29 6.39 5.78
CA LEU A 199 -13.10 5.23 6.65
C LEU A 199 -13.92 5.47 7.90
N GLU A 200 -14.81 4.53 8.22
CA GLU A 200 -15.63 4.64 9.42
C GLU A 200 -14.78 4.36 10.67
N HIS A 201 -13.87 3.38 10.63
CA HIS A 201 -13.12 2.95 11.81
C HIS A 201 -11.71 2.43 11.50
N LEU A 202 -10.68 3.28 11.71
CA LEU A 202 -9.30 2.80 11.80
C LEU A 202 -8.92 2.59 13.27
N VAL A 203 -8.33 1.44 13.58
CA VAL A 203 -7.91 1.11 14.95
C VAL A 203 -6.40 1.01 15.01
N LEU A 204 -5.81 1.82 15.89
CA LEU A 204 -4.39 1.78 16.21
C LEU A 204 -4.12 0.76 17.30
N VAL A 205 -3.15 -0.11 17.04
CA VAL A 205 -2.60 -1.02 18.04
C VAL A 205 -1.23 -0.48 18.47
N PRO A 206 -1.03 -0.13 19.75
CA PRO A 206 0.26 0.33 20.22
C PRO A 206 1.30 -0.78 20.13
N VAL A 207 2.55 -0.42 19.83
CA VAL A 207 3.67 -1.36 19.95
C VAL A 207 3.87 -1.70 21.43
N LEU A 208 3.69 -2.97 21.78
CA LEU A 208 3.99 -3.44 23.14
C LEU A 208 5.49 -3.32 23.39
N ARG A 209 5.90 -2.67 24.50
CA ARG A 209 7.25 -2.81 25.05
C ARG A 209 7.46 -4.28 25.42
N LEU A 210 8.08 -5.07 24.55
CA LEU A 210 8.91 -6.16 25.05
C LEU A 210 10.20 -5.50 25.55
N GLY A 211 10.17 -5.04 26.80
CA GLY A 211 11.42 -4.77 27.51
C GLY A 211 12.29 -6.04 27.49
N PRO A 212 13.62 -5.93 27.60
CA PRO A 212 14.45 -7.12 27.73
C PRO A 212 13.87 -7.97 28.86
N LEU A 213 13.65 -9.26 28.59
CA LEU A 213 13.21 -10.24 29.58
C LEU A 213 14.32 -10.40 30.62
N GLN A 214 14.44 -9.44 31.55
CA GLN A 214 15.16 -9.65 32.79
C GLN A 214 14.28 -10.55 33.65
N GLY A 215 14.82 -11.75 33.89
CA GLY A 215 14.17 -12.90 34.49
C GLY A 215 13.14 -12.57 35.56
N ARG A 216 11.88 -12.91 35.29
CA ARG A 216 10.92 -13.20 36.35
C ARG A 216 10.45 -14.64 36.20
N SER A 217 10.79 -15.39 37.24
CA SER A 217 10.56 -16.80 37.46
C SER A 217 9.18 -17.28 37.00
N SER A 218 9.20 -18.41 36.31
CA SER A 218 8.08 -19.26 35.96
C SER A 218 7.25 -19.63 37.19
N ARG A 219 6.21 -18.85 37.53
CA ARG A 219 5.19 -19.31 38.50
C ARG A 219 3.82 -18.65 38.42
N LEU A 220 3.55 -17.75 37.46
CA LEU A 220 2.26 -17.04 37.36
C LEU A 220 1.43 -17.36 36.09
N CYS A 221 1.88 -18.27 35.23
CA CYS A 221 1.18 -18.61 33.98
C CYS A 221 0.08 -19.69 34.12
N ARG A 222 -0.53 -19.86 35.31
CA ARG A 222 -1.62 -20.84 35.50
C ARG A 222 -2.92 -20.28 36.06
N GLN A 223 -3.06 -18.97 36.23
CA GLN A 223 -4.24 -18.41 36.90
C GLN A 223 -5.10 -17.45 36.06
N ALA A 224 -4.83 -17.32 34.75
CA ALA A 224 -5.61 -16.47 33.85
C ALA A 224 -6.38 -17.27 32.77
N LEU A 225 -6.80 -18.50 33.10
CA LEU A 225 -7.78 -19.27 32.34
C LEU A 225 -8.75 -19.93 33.32
N ARG A 226 -9.61 -19.10 33.93
CA ARG A 226 -10.94 -19.45 34.41
C ARG A 226 -11.85 -18.26 34.20
#